data_AF-A0A957MRA0-F1
#
_entry.id   AF-A0A957MRA0-F1
#
_cell.length_a   1.000
_cell.length_b   1.000
_cell.length_c   1.000
_cell.angle_alpha   90.00
_cell.angle_beta   90.00
_cell.angle_gamma   90.00
#
_symmetry.space_group_name_H-M   'P 1'
#
loop_
_entity.id
_entity.type
_entity.pdbx_description
1 polymer ?
#
loop_
_entity_poly.entity_id
_entity_poly.type
_entity_poly.pdbx_seq_one_letter_code
_entity_poly.pdbx_strand_id
1 'polypeptide(L)'
;GSFRLGTIASNAPDLNFGVVELPEHNGVKSTFGSYWTHGITTKAAADPARLAAAIKFLQFITTPEAGKLWVGIVGELPAQLEAANDPELLADPKLGAFAAGLPYAQSTFFVDESKDRQAILDAYDAVVLTGADPKEELDVAVATVQEMLDEFWSSRP
;
A
#
# COMPACT_ATOMS: atom_id res chain seq x y z
N GLY A 1 5.89 0.16 6.66
CA GLY A 1 4.57 0.80 6.72
C GLY A 1 4.11 0.92 8.16
N SER A 2 3.04 1.69 8.38
CA SER A 2 2.49 1.99 9.72
C SER A 2 2.06 0.76 10.51
N PHE A 3 1.64 -0.32 9.83
CA PHE A 3 1.29 -1.63 10.43
C PHE A 3 2.33 -2.22 11.39
N ARG A 4 3.61 -1.83 11.29
CA ARG A 4 4.65 -2.27 12.22
C ARG A 4 4.54 -1.62 13.60
N LEU A 5 3.89 -0.47 13.72
CA LEU A 5 3.79 0.27 14.97
C LEU A 5 3.08 -0.53 16.06
N GLY A 6 1.98 -1.22 15.74
CA GLY A 6 1.28 -2.08 16.70
C GLY A 6 2.16 -3.23 17.21
N THR A 7 2.92 -3.88 16.31
CA THR A 7 3.88 -4.93 16.71
C THR A 7 5.02 -4.37 17.56
N ILE A 8 5.57 -3.20 17.21
CA ILE A 8 6.65 -2.58 17.99
C ILE A 8 6.14 -2.19 19.39
N ALA A 9 4.96 -1.57 19.48
CA ALA A 9 4.35 -1.22 20.75
C ALA A 9 4.11 -2.45 21.66
N SER A 10 3.77 -3.60 21.06
CA SER A 10 3.51 -4.83 21.81
C SER A 10 4.80 -5.57 22.22
N ASN A 11 5.77 -5.68 21.32
CA ASN A 11 6.93 -6.55 21.50
C ASN A 11 8.19 -5.82 21.99
N ALA A 12 8.23 -4.49 21.84
CA ALA A 12 9.35 -3.65 22.25
C ALA A 12 8.85 -2.30 22.79
N PRO A 13 8.05 -2.31 23.87
CA PRO A 13 7.40 -1.09 24.39
C PRO A 13 8.39 -0.01 24.84
N ASP A 14 9.59 -0.42 25.27
CA ASP A 14 10.63 0.49 25.74
C ASP A 14 11.57 0.98 24.62
N LEU A 15 11.33 0.56 23.36
CA LEU A 15 12.14 1.00 22.23
C LEU A 15 11.93 2.51 21.99
N ASN A 16 13.01 3.27 22.15
CA ASN A 16 13.00 4.70 21.83
C ASN A 16 13.29 4.91 20.33
N PHE A 17 12.27 5.28 19.57
CA PHE A 17 12.39 5.56 18.13
C PHE A 17 11.42 6.65 17.69
N GLY A 18 11.76 7.32 16.58
CA GLY A 18 10.90 8.27 15.87
C GLY A 18 10.47 7.73 14.51
N VAL A 19 9.44 8.35 13.95
CA VAL A 19 8.97 8.12 12.58
C VAL A 19 8.96 9.46 11.85
N VAL A 20 9.45 9.47 10.62
CA VAL A 20 9.50 10.66 9.76
C VAL A 20 9.07 10.31 8.33
N GLU A 21 8.68 11.31 7.54
CA GLU A 21 8.47 11.15 6.10
C GLU A 21 9.74 10.64 5.40
N LEU A 22 9.58 9.97 4.26
CA LEU A 22 10.72 9.61 3.41
C LEU A 22 11.45 10.87 2.92
N PRO A 23 12.78 10.85 2.81
CA PRO A 23 13.54 11.97 2.27
C PRO A 23 13.09 12.33 0.85
N GLU A 24 13.01 13.62 0.58
CA GLU A 24 12.77 14.17 -0.75
C GLU A 24 14.02 14.01 -1.64
N HIS A 25 13.83 13.85 -2.95
CA HIS A 25 14.91 13.87 -3.92
C HIS A 25 14.59 14.85 -5.06
N ASN A 26 15.46 15.85 -5.28
CA ASN A 26 15.33 16.86 -6.35
C ASN A 26 13.95 17.57 -6.42
N GLY A 27 13.37 17.97 -5.29
CA GLY A 27 12.04 18.59 -5.28
C GLY A 27 10.88 17.59 -5.27
N VAL A 28 11.16 16.30 -5.37
CA VAL A 28 10.15 15.24 -5.51
C VAL A 28 10.01 14.47 -4.21
N LYS A 29 8.85 14.64 -3.56
CA LYS A 29 8.40 13.76 -2.48
C LYS A 29 7.75 12.52 -3.09
N SER A 30 8.07 11.36 -2.56
CA SER A 30 7.45 10.10 -2.97
C SER A 30 7.37 9.13 -1.79
N THR A 31 6.27 8.38 -1.73
CA THR A 31 6.11 7.25 -0.82
C THR A 31 5.17 6.22 -1.47
N PHE A 32 5.22 4.98 -1.01
CA PHE A 32 4.34 3.93 -1.51
C PHE A 32 3.05 3.86 -0.68
N GLY A 33 1.91 3.99 -1.33
CA GLY A 33 0.60 3.75 -0.77
C GLY A 33 0.09 2.37 -1.14
N SER A 34 -0.22 1.54 -0.15
CA SER A 34 -0.96 0.29 -0.33
C SER A 34 -2.27 0.34 0.43
N TYR A 35 -3.26 -0.39 -0.06
CA TYR A 35 -4.58 -0.47 0.56
C TYR A 35 -5.15 -1.88 0.39
N TRP A 36 -6.02 -2.25 1.32
CA TRP A 36 -6.84 -3.44 1.22
C TRP A 36 -8.21 -3.05 0.68
N THR A 37 -8.77 -3.87 -0.21
CA THR A 37 -10.15 -3.68 -0.69
C THR A 37 -11.04 -4.78 -0.15
N HIS A 38 -12.29 -4.43 0.13
CA HIS A 38 -13.33 -5.39 0.44
C HIS A 38 -14.07 -5.77 -0.83
N GLY A 39 -13.94 -7.04 -1.25
CA GLY A 39 -14.65 -7.59 -2.40
C GLY A 39 -15.89 -8.40 -2.00
N ILE A 40 -16.98 -8.25 -2.75
CA ILE A 40 -18.13 -9.16 -2.67
C ILE A 40 -17.98 -10.23 -3.74
N THR A 41 -17.98 -11.50 -3.34
CA THR A 41 -17.84 -12.62 -4.28
C THR A 41 -19.10 -12.82 -5.13
N THR A 42 -18.94 -13.39 -6.33
CA THR A 42 -20.07 -13.76 -7.22
C THR A 42 -21.07 -14.69 -6.52
N LYS A 43 -20.59 -15.62 -5.69
CA LYS A 43 -21.43 -16.51 -4.88
C LYS A 43 -22.22 -15.77 -3.81
N ALA A 44 -21.66 -14.72 -3.21
CA ALA A 44 -22.38 -13.88 -2.26
C ALA A 44 -23.43 -13.02 -2.98
N ALA A 45 -23.09 -12.54 -4.18
CA ALA A 45 -23.95 -11.69 -5.00
C ALA A 45 -25.14 -12.43 -5.65
N ALA A 46 -25.09 -13.75 -5.78
CA ALA A 46 -26.16 -14.55 -6.41
C ALA A 46 -27.47 -14.60 -5.61
N ASP A 47 -27.43 -14.34 -4.30
CA ASP A 47 -28.60 -14.26 -3.43
C ASP A 47 -28.88 -12.77 -3.09
N PRO A 48 -30.03 -12.20 -3.47
CA PRO A 48 -30.33 -10.78 -3.25
C PRO A 48 -30.31 -10.37 -1.77
N ALA A 49 -30.76 -11.22 -0.86
CA ALA A 49 -30.78 -10.93 0.57
C ALA A 49 -29.36 -10.94 1.14
N ARG A 50 -28.52 -11.89 0.71
CA ARG A 50 -27.11 -11.94 1.09
C ARG A 50 -26.32 -10.76 0.55
N LEU A 51 -26.56 -10.39 -0.71
CA LEU A 51 -25.92 -9.22 -1.33
C LEU A 51 -26.27 -7.94 -0.55
N ALA A 52 -27.56 -7.73 -0.25
CA ALA A 52 -28.00 -6.57 0.52
C ALA A 52 -27.35 -6.52 1.92
N ALA A 53 -27.26 -7.66 2.60
CA ALA A 53 -26.59 -7.75 3.91
C ALA A 53 -25.09 -7.46 3.82
N ALA A 54 -24.40 -8.01 2.81
CA ALA A 54 -22.97 -7.78 2.59
C ALA A 54 -22.69 -6.30 2.30
N ILE A 55 -23.48 -5.66 1.42
CA ILE A 55 -23.36 -4.22 1.13
C ILE A 55 -23.54 -3.40 2.40
N LYS A 56 -24.59 -3.67 3.18
CA LYS A 56 -24.86 -2.95 4.43
C LYS A 56 -23.70 -3.10 5.43
N PHE A 57 -23.13 -4.29 5.55
CA PHE A 57 -21.98 -4.53 6.42
C PHE A 57 -20.74 -3.79 5.95
N LEU A 58 -20.42 -3.85 4.65
CA LEU A 58 -19.28 -3.13 4.09
C LEU A 58 -19.41 -1.62 4.30
N GLN A 59 -20.58 -1.04 4.02
CA GLN A 59 -20.86 0.38 4.29
C GLN A 59 -20.59 0.75 5.76
N PHE A 60 -20.97 -0.10 6.71
CA PHE A 60 -20.73 0.12 8.13
C PHE A 60 -19.24 0.07 8.50
N ILE A 61 -18.51 -0.97 8.07
CA ILE A 61 -17.09 -1.10 8.43
C ILE A 61 -16.18 -0.12 7.67
N THR A 62 -16.70 0.54 6.62
CA THR A 62 -15.99 1.60 5.90
C THR A 62 -16.40 3.01 6.32
N THR A 63 -17.09 3.17 7.45
CA THR A 63 -17.39 4.49 8.02
C THR A 63 -16.14 5.19 8.55
N PRO A 64 -16.13 6.53 8.67
CA PRO A 64 -15.06 7.26 9.33
C PRO A 64 -14.81 6.78 10.77
N GLU A 65 -15.87 6.48 11.52
CA GLU A 65 -15.77 6.00 12.90
C GLU A 65 -15.08 4.63 12.98
N ALA A 66 -15.42 3.71 12.07
CA ALA A 66 -14.73 2.43 11.95
C ALA A 66 -13.25 2.61 11.56
N GLY A 67 -12.96 3.55 10.67
CA GLY A 67 -11.59 3.92 10.29
C GLY A 67 -10.77 4.46 11.46
N LYS A 68 -11.34 5.36 12.28
CA LYS A 68 -10.68 5.86 13.50
C LYS A 68 -10.41 4.75 14.52
N LEU A 69 -11.38 3.85 14.71
CA LEU A 69 -11.20 2.68 15.58
C LEU A 69 -10.07 1.77 15.06
N TRP A 70 -10.04 1.51 13.76
CA TRP A 70 -9.00 0.70 13.11
C TRP A 70 -7.59 1.28 13.36
N VAL A 71 -7.42 2.59 13.17
CA VAL A 71 -6.17 3.30 13.46
C VAL A 71 -5.74 3.07 14.91
N GLY A 72 -6.65 3.27 15.87
CA GLY A 72 -6.34 3.15 17.29
C GLY A 72 -5.97 1.73 17.74
N ILE A 73 -6.52 0.70 17.09
CA ILE A 73 -6.28 -0.71 17.46
C ILE A 73 -5.09 -1.31 16.71
N VAL A 74 -4.98 -1.04 15.41
CA VAL A 74 -4.01 -1.70 14.51
C VAL A 74 -2.79 -0.83 14.26
N GLY A 75 -2.94 0.49 14.32
CA GLY A 75 -1.90 1.44 13.92
C GLY A 75 -1.73 1.55 12.40
N GLU A 76 -2.74 1.13 11.63
CA GLU A 76 -2.79 1.31 10.18
C GLU A 76 -3.65 2.52 9.81
N LEU A 77 -3.32 3.19 8.71
CA LEU A 77 -4.01 4.41 8.32
C LEU A 77 -5.43 4.12 7.81
N PRO A 78 -6.39 5.03 8.02
CA PRO A 78 -7.74 4.85 7.52
C PRO A 78 -7.80 5.18 6.03
N ALA A 79 -8.73 4.55 5.30
CA ALA A 79 -8.95 4.83 3.88
C ALA A 79 -9.92 6.02 3.66
N GLN A 80 -10.69 6.38 4.69
CA GLN A 80 -11.68 7.45 4.64
C GLN A 80 -11.01 8.81 4.77
N LEU A 81 -11.27 9.73 3.84
CA LEU A 81 -10.71 11.09 3.89
C LEU A 81 -11.00 11.78 5.22
N GLU A 82 -12.21 11.67 5.75
CA GLU A 82 -12.57 12.29 7.02
C GLU A 82 -11.73 11.77 8.19
N ALA A 83 -11.53 10.45 8.29
CA ALA A 83 -10.69 9.85 9.32
C ALA A 83 -9.20 10.12 9.09
N ALA A 84 -8.75 10.20 7.84
CA ALA A 84 -7.37 10.51 7.49
C ALA A 84 -6.99 11.97 7.78
N ASN A 85 -7.97 12.87 7.81
CA ASN A 85 -7.81 14.29 8.17
C ASN A 85 -8.15 14.57 9.64
N ASP A 86 -8.26 13.55 10.48
CA ASP A 86 -8.48 13.74 11.91
C ASP A 86 -7.29 14.50 12.55
N PRO A 87 -7.51 15.63 13.25
CA PRO A 87 -6.44 16.39 13.87
C PRO A 87 -5.61 15.60 14.88
N GLU A 88 -6.20 14.64 15.60
CA GLU A 88 -5.48 13.80 16.56
C GLU A 88 -4.53 12.83 15.84
N LEU A 89 -4.97 12.25 14.72
CA LEU A 89 -4.12 11.40 13.87
C LEU A 89 -2.94 12.21 13.28
N LEU A 90 -3.22 13.39 12.76
CA LEU A 90 -2.20 14.26 12.17
C LEU A 90 -1.18 14.76 13.19
N ALA A 91 -1.59 14.93 14.46
CA ALA A 91 -0.72 15.32 15.56
C ALA A 91 0.02 14.13 16.20
N ASP A 92 -0.32 12.88 15.88
CA ASP A 92 0.33 11.70 16.47
C ASP A 92 1.82 11.65 16.09
N PRO A 93 2.73 11.49 17.06
CA PRO A 93 4.17 11.56 16.82
C PRO A 93 4.73 10.42 15.94
N LYS A 94 3.96 9.34 15.73
CA LYS A 94 4.37 8.18 14.92
C LYS A 94 3.49 8.04 13.67
N LEU A 95 2.17 8.08 13.84
CA LEU A 95 1.20 7.94 12.76
C LEU A 95 1.07 9.20 11.90
N GLY A 96 1.27 10.39 12.48
CA GLY A 96 1.19 11.67 11.77
C GLY A 96 2.17 11.74 10.59
N ALA A 97 3.38 11.19 10.75
CA ALA A 97 4.37 11.11 9.67
C ALA A 97 3.90 10.24 8.49
N PHE A 98 3.17 9.15 8.77
CA PHE A 98 2.58 8.32 7.71
C PHE A 98 1.39 9.02 7.05
N ALA A 99 0.53 9.68 7.85
CA ALA A 99 -0.64 10.41 7.35
C ALA A 99 -0.24 11.61 6.47
N ALA A 100 0.81 12.34 6.86
CA ALA A 100 1.42 13.42 6.07
C ALA A 100 1.90 12.95 4.69
N GLY A 101 2.25 11.66 4.57
CA GLY A 101 2.67 11.02 3.33
C GLY A 101 1.56 10.74 2.31
N LEU A 102 0.30 10.68 2.75
CA LEU A 102 -0.83 10.27 1.91
C LEU A 102 -1.03 11.16 0.66
N PRO A 103 -0.95 12.50 0.73
CA PRO A 103 -1.22 13.36 -0.43
C PRO A 103 -0.27 13.18 -1.61
N TYR A 104 0.91 12.62 -1.38
CA TYR A 104 1.93 12.38 -2.42
C TYR A 104 2.31 10.89 -2.55
N ALA A 105 1.53 10.00 -1.94
CA ALA A 105 1.71 8.57 -2.06
C ALA A 105 1.39 8.11 -3.49
N GLN A 106 2.19 7.15 -3.97
CA GLN A 106 2.03 6.51 -5.27
C GLN A 106 1.69 5.03 -5.04
N SER A 107 0.81 4.50 -5.89
CA SER A 107 0.52 3.06 -5.95
C SER A 107 0.86 2.55 -7.34
N THR A 108 1.38 1.34 -7.41
CA THR A 108 1.71 0.69 -8.69
C THR A 108 0.50 -0.06 -9.20
N PHE A 109 0.19 0.11 -10.49
CA PHE A 109 -0.74 -0.76 -11.19
C PHE A 109 0.00 -2.03 -11.62
N PHE A 110 -0.52 -3.19 -11.24
CA PHE A 110 0.05 -4.49 -11.58
C PHE A 110 -0.88 -5.26 -12.52
N VAL A 111 -0.35 -5.75 -13.63
CA VAL A 111 -1.00 -6.78 -14.45
C VAL A 111 -0.76 -8.17 -13.83
N ASP A 112 0.48 -8.43 -13.43
CA ASP A 112 0.90 -9.60 -12.66
C ASP A 112 1.98 -9.14 -11.66
N GLU A 113 1.56 -8.92 -10.42
CA GLU A 113 2.45 -8.43 -9.36
C GLU A 113 3.65 -9.37 -9.14
N SER A 114 3.46 -10.68 -9.32
CA SER A 114 4.53 -11.64 -9.07
C SER A 114 5.64 -11.53 -10.10
N LYS A 115 5.27 -11.38 -11.39
CA LYS A 115 6.23 -11.18 -12.47
C LYS A 115 6.94 -9.84 -12.37
N ASP A 116 6.20 -8.76 -12.15
CA ASP A 116 6.77 -7.41 -11.99
C ASP A 116 7.78 -7.38 -10.83
N ARG A 117 7.40 -7.95 -9.69
CA ARG A 117 8.26 -8.05 -8.52
C ARG A 117 9.51 -8.87 -8.81
N GLN A 118 9.36 -10.02 -9.47
CA GLN A 118 10.49 -10.91 -9.75
C GLN A 118 11.51 -10.23 -10.68
N ALA A 119 11.06 -9.52 -11.72
CA ALA A 119 11.94 -8.81 -12.63
C ALA A 119 12.83 -7.77 -11.91
N ILE A 120 12.26 -7.01 -10.98
CA ILE A 120 13.01 -6.04 -10.18
C ILE A 120 13.94 -6.71 -9.16
N LEU A 121 13.50 -7.81 -8.53
CA LEU A 121 14.34 -8.56 -7.60
C LEU A 121 15.56 -9.17 -8.30
N ASP A 122 15.36 -9.78 -9.47
CA ASP A 122 16.45 -10.38 -10.25
C ASP A 122 17.48 -9.32 -10.66
N ALA A 123 17.03 -8.17 -11.17
CA ALA A 123 17.92 -7.06 -11.53
C ALA A 123 18.70 -6.51 -10.31
N TYR A 124 18.02 -6.35 -9.16
CA TYR A 124 18.67 -5.91 -7.93
C TYR A 124 19.71 -6.92 -7.44
N ASP A 125 19.37 -8.21 -7.43
CA ASP A 125 20.25 -9.28 -6.98
C ASP A 125 21.47 -9.43 -7.90
N ALA A 126 21.29 -9.30 -9.22
CA ALA A 126 22.41 -9.28 -10.16
C ALA A 126 23.42 -8.18 -9.82
N VAL A 127 22.95 -6.96 -9.56
CA VAL A 127 23.82 -5.84 -9.17
C VAL A 127 24.52 -6.10 -7.83
N VAL A 128 23.75 -6.44 -6.79
CA VAL A 128 24.27 -6.50 -5.42
C VAL A 128 25.12 -7.74 -5.16
N LEU A 129 24.79 -8.87 -5.78
CA LEU A 129 25.49 -10.14 -5.56
C LEU A 129 26.66 -10.36 -6.53
N THR A 130 26.57 -9.83 -7.75
CA THR A 130 27.56 -10.12 -8.81
C THR A 130 28.31 -8.89 -9.31
N GLY A 131 27.85 -7.68 -8.99
CA GLY A 131 28.44 -6.43 -9.49
C GLY A 131 28.08 -6.13 -10.95
N ALA A 132 26.96 -6.68 -11.45
CA ALA A 132 26.43 -6.36 -12.77
C ALA A 132 26.14 -4.85 -12.90
N ASP A 133 26.12 -4.34 -14.14
CA ASP A 133 25.83 -2.93 -14.39
C ASP A 133 24.35 -2.62 -14.05
N PRO A 134 24.06 -1.65 -13.16
CA PRO A 134 22.69 -1.38 -12.73
C PRO A 134 21.76 -0.91 -13.86
N LYS A 135 22.30 -0.22 -14.87
CA LYS A 135 21.50 0.25 -15.98
C LYS A 135 21.13 -0.92 -16.90
N GLU A 136 22.08 -1.80 -17.21
CA GLU A 136 21.83 -2.97 -18.06
C GLU A 136 20.79 -3.90 -17.43
N GLU A 137 20.92 -4.20 -16.14
CA GLU A 137 19.95 -5.06 -15.43
C GLU A 137 18.56 -4.41 -15.32
N LEU A 138 18.50 -3.08 -15.15
CA LEU A 138 17.23 -2.37 -15.19
C LEU A 138 16.60 -2.41 -16.59
N ASP A 139 17.38 -2.28 -17.66
CA ASP A 139 16.87 -2.38 -19.03
C ASP A 139 16.28 -3.78 -19.30
N VAL A 140 16.87 -4.84 -18.76
CA VAL A 140 16.33 -6.22 -18.82
C VAL A 140 15.01 -6.33 -18.06
N ALA A 141 14.92 -5.78 -16.85
CA ALA A 141 13.68 -5.79 -16.08
C ALA A 141 12.57 -5.00 -16.80
N VAL A 142 12.89 -3.83 -17.37
CA VAL A 142 11.94 -3.01 -18.15
C VAL A 142 11.43 -3.77 -19.36
N ALA A 143 12.30 -4.42 -20.13
CA ALA A 143 11.88 -5.21 -21.29
C ALA A 143 10.94 -6.36 -20.88
N THR A 144 11.27 -7.07 -19.80
CA THR A 144 10.47 -8.16 -19.25
C THR A 144 9.07 -7.71 -18.84
N VAL A 145 8.98 -6.60 -18.10
CA VAL A 145 7.71 -6.01 -17.67
C VAL A 145 6.92 -5.49 -18.87
N GLN A 146 7.57 -4.84 -19.84
CA GLN A 146 6.89 -4.30 -21.02
C GLN A 146 6.28 -5.41 -21.88
N GLU A 147 6.98 -6.53 -22.09
CA GLU A 147 6.44 -7.68 -22.82
C GLU A 147 5.16 -8.22 -22.16
N MET A 148 5.18 -8.34 -20.83
CA MET A 148 4.01 -8.77 -20.06
C MET A 148 2.84 -7.78 -20.20
N LEU A 149 3.11 -6.47 -20.14
CA LEU A 149 2.08 -5.45 -20.33
C LEU A 149 1.50 -5.52 -21.75
N ASP A 150 2.36 -5.60 -22.77
CA ASP A 150 1.96 -5.69 -24.18
C ASP A 150 1.08 -6.92 -24.43
N GLU A 151 1.45 -8.09 -23.88
CA GLU A 151 0.65 -9.31 -23.96
C GLU A 151 -0.74 -9.10 -23.34
N PHE A 152 -0.81 -8.51 -22.15
CA PHE A 152 -2.08 -8.26 -21.47
C PHE A 152 -3.00 -7.31 -22.24
N TRP A 153 -2.46 -6.23 -22.79
CA TRP A 153 -3.23 -5.23 -23.53
C TRP A 153 -3.58 -5.65 -24.96
N SER A 154 -2.78 -6.53 -25.59
CA SER A 154 -3.04 -7.01 -26.95
C SER A 154 -4.43 -7.65 -27.16
N SER A 155 -5.02 -8.18 -26.08
CA SER A 155 -6.31 -8.88 -26.08
C SER A 155 -7.48 -8.05 -25.52
N ARG A 156 -7.24 -6.79 -25.14
CA ARG A 156 -8.20 -5.93 -24.42
C ARG A 156 -8.21 -4.51 -25.03
N PRO A 157 -9.16 -4.19 -25.93
CA PRO A 157 -9.26 -2.86 -26.55
C PRO A 157 -9.69 -1.77 -25.57
#